data_AF-Q2FZY1-F1
#
_entry.id   AF-Q2FZY1-F1
#
_cell.length_a   1.000
_cell.length_b   1.000
_cell.length_c   1.000
_cell.angle_alpha   90.00
_cell.angle_beta   90.00
_cell.angle_gamma   90.00
#
_symmetry.space_group_name_H-M   'P 1'
#
loop_
_entity.id
_entity.type
_entity.pdbx_description
1 polymer ?
#
loop_
_entity_poly.entity_id
_entity_poly.type
_entity_poly.pdbx_seq_one_letter_code
_entity_poly.pdbx_strand_id
1 'polypeptide(L)'
;MYFVLAIFTIISASVSLGYSIQACASSHNINAYYALSRSLPLFLLAIFSLVIHSAIFLITISIAMILVQFLDAIVGYKSEDVFKTYGPLATSVVNLILLIVFLF
;
A
#
# COMPACT_ATOMS: atom_id res chain seq x y z
N MET A 1 0.93 17.82 -8.88
CA MET A 1 1.49 16.81 -7.96
C MET A 1 0.43 15.90 -7.35
N TYR A 2 -0.76 16.40 -6.99
CA TYR A 2 -1.87 15.58 -6.44
C TYR A 2 -2.09 14.24 -7.16
N PHE A 3 -2.34 14.26 -8.48
CA PHE A 3 -2.60 13.04 -9.25
C PHE A 3 -1.42 12.06 -9.27
N VAL A 4 -0.18 12.56 -9.24
CA VAL A 4 1.02 11.71 -9.21
C VAL A 4 1.06 10.94 -7.88
N LEU A 5 0.86 11.63 -6.75
CA LEU A 5 0.78 11.01 -5.43
C LEU A 5 -0.41 10.05 -5.33
N ALA A 6 -1.58 10.42 -5.85
CA ALA A 6 -2.77 9.57 -5.85
C ALA A 6 -2.55 8.28 -6.66
N ILE A 7 -2.04 8.38 -7.88
CA ILE A 7 -1.73 7.22 -8.73
C ILE A 7 -0.70 6.32 -8.03
N PHE A 8 0.35 6.91 -7.46
CA PHE A 8 1.37 6.11 -6.77
C PHE A 8 0.83 5.45 -5.50
N THR A 9 -0.05 6.13 -4.77
CA THR A 9 -0.75 5.56 -3.59
C THR A 9 -1.66 4.40 -4.00
N ILE A 10 -2.32 4.47 -5.17
CA ILE A 10 -3.10 3.36 -5.72
C ILE A 10 -2.19 2.18 -6.11
N ILE A 11 -1.05 2.43 -6.76
CA ILE A 11 -0.07 1.38 -7.08
C ILE A 11 0.40 0.69 -5.79
N SER A 12 0.76 1.50 -4.78
CA SER A 12 1.14 1.02 -3.45
C SER A 12 0.05 0.13 -2.82
N ALA A 13 -1.21 0.56 -2.87
CA ALA A 13 -2.32 -0.23 -2.34
C ALA A 13 -2.59 -1.50 -3.14
N SER A 14 -2.39 -1.46 -4.46
CA SER A 14 -2.56 -2.61 -5.35
C SER A 14 -1.54 -3.70 -5.06
N VAL A 15 -0.29 -3.32 -4.75
CA VAL A 15 0.77 -4.26 -4.38
C VAL A 15 0.41 -5.01 -3.10
N SER A 16 0.00 -4.30 -2.04
CA SER A 16 -0.43 -4.94 -0.78
C SER A 16 -1.64 -5.85 -0.98
N LEU A 17 -2.64 -5.39 -1.75
CA LEU A 17 -3.80 -6.20 -2.12
C LEU A 17 -3.38 -7.47 -2.88
N GLY A 18 -2.50 -7.36 -3.87
CA GLY A 18 -1.98 -8.49 -4.63
C GLY A 18 -1.30 -9.54 -3.75
N TYR A 19 -0.46 -9.13 -2.80
CA TYR A 19 0.18 -10.06 -1.87
C TYR A 19 -0.82 -10.75 -0.96
N SER A 20 -1.83 -10.03 -0.45
CA SER A 20 -2.87 -10.63 0.38
C SER A 20 -3.73 -11.64 -0.40
N ILE A 21 -4.08 -11.36 -1.66
CA ILE A 21 -4.79 -12.29 -2.54
C ILE A 21 -3.95 -13.55 -2.79
N GLN A 22 -2.67 -13.38 -3.12
CA GLN A 22 -1.76 -14.52 -3.32
C GLN A 22 -1.66 -15.38 -2.05
N ALA A 23 -1.51 -14.74 -0.88
CA ALA A 23 -1.44 -15.45 0.40
C ALA A 23 -2.72 -16.25 0.69
N CYS A 24 -3.90 -15.68 0.40
CA CYS A 24 -5.18 -16.39 0.52
C CYS A 24 -5.23 -17.62 -0.39
N ALA A 25 -4.83 -17.45 -1.66
CA ALA A 25 -4.87 -18.52 -2.65
C ALA A 25 -3.88 -19.66 -2.35
N SER A 26 -2.70 -19.34 -1.81
CA SER A 26 -1.65 -20.36 -1.56
C SER A 26 -1.79 -21.05 -0.20
N SER A 27 -2.11 -20.31 0.86
CA SER A 27 -2.03 -20.84 2.24
C SER A 27 -3.36 -21.22 2.86
N HIS A 28 -4.47 -20.65 2.39
CA HIS A 28 -5.81 -20.76 3.02
C HIS A 28 -5.80 -20.49 4.53
N ASN A 29 -4.83 -19.71 5.02
CA ASN A 29 -4.65 -19.40 6.43
C ASN A 29 -5.55 -18.23 6.83
N ILE A 30 -6.14 -18.28 8.04
CA ILE A 30 -6.97 -17.19 8.58
C ILE A 30 -6.27 -15.83 8.59
N ASN A 31 -4.95 -15.80 8.81
CA ASN A 31 -4.15 -14.58 8.78
C ASN A 31 -4.11 -13.94 7.38
N ALA A 32 -4.13 -14.75 6.32
CA ALA A 32 -4.18 -14.25 4.95
C ALA A 32 -5.52 -13.57 4.66
N TYR A 33 -6.63 -14.15 5.11
CA TYR A 33 -7.96 -13.54 4.98
C TYR A 33 -8.06 -12.23 5.77
N TYR A 34 -7.47 -12.16 6.98
CA TYR A 34 -7.39 -10.89 7.71
C TYR A 34 -6.54 -9.83 7.01
N ALA A 35 -5.43 -10.22 6.37
CA ALA A 35 -4.63 -9.30 5.56
C ALA A 35 -5.44 -8.77 4.37
N LEU A 36 -6.15 -9.65 3.66
CA LEU A 36 -7.02 -9.27 2.54
C LEU A 36 -8.15 -8.33 2.98
N SER A 37 -8.77 -8.62 4.13
CA SER A 37 -9.84 -7.79 4.69
C SER A 37 -9.39 -6.37 5.05
N ARG A 38 -8.08 -6.15 5.27
CA ARG A 38 -7.51 -4.81 5.56
C ARG A 38 -7.02 -4.11 4.29
N SER A 39 -6.38 -4.85 3.38
CA SER A 39 -5.84 -4.29 2.14
C SER A 39 -6.93 -3.85 1.17
N LEU A 40 -8.05 -4.57 1.09
CA LEU A 40 -9.15 -4.23 0.19
C LEU A 40 -9.78 -2.85 0.49
N PRO A 41 -10.17 -2.51 1.74
CA PRO A 41 -10.62 -1.15 2.07
C PRO A 41 -9.58 -0.07 1.75
N LEU A 42 -8.29 -0.31 2.03
CA LEU A 42 -7.23 0.66 1.72
C LEU A 42 -7.09 0.90 0.21
N PHE A 43 -7.19 -0.15 -0.59
CA PHE A 43 -7.21 -0.05 -2.05
C PHE A 43 -8.41 0.75 -2.56
N LEU A 44 -9.61 0.49 -2.03
CA LEU A 44 -10.81 1.25 -2.38
C LEU A 44 -10.70 2.73 -1.97
N LEU A 45 -10.18 3.01 -0.79
CA LEU A 45 -9.93 4.38 -0.33
C LEU A 45 -8.90 5.09 -1.21
N ALA A 46 -7.85 4.39 -1.65
CA ALA A 46 -6.87 4.93 -2.59
C ALA A 46 -7.52 5.29 -3.94
N ILE A 47 -8.41 4.44 -4.48
CA ILE A 47 -9.19 4.77 -5.69
C ILE A 47 -10.08 6.00 -5.45
N PHE A 48 -10.78 6.06 -4.31
CA PHE A 48 -11.64 7.20 -3.99
C PHE A 48 -10.90 8.53 -3.88
N SER A 49 -9.58 8.52 -3.66
CA SER A 49 -8.78 9.75 -3.68
C SER A 49 -8.83 10.48 -5.03
N LEU A 50 -9.06 9.76 -6.13
CA LEU A 50 -9.24 10.32 -7.47
C LEU A 50 -10.62 10.95 -7.68
N VAL A 51 -11.60 10.66 -6.82
CA VAL A 51 -12.97 11.18 -6.94
C VAL A 51 -13.20 12.31 -5.95
N ILE A 52 -12.75 12.15 -4.70
CA ILE A 52 -13.00 13.10 -3.60
C ILE A 52 -12.19 14.41 -3.77
N HIS A 53 -11.01 14.35 -4.40
CA HIS A 53 -10.14 15.51 -4.63
C HIS A 53 -9.80 16.32 -3.36
N SER A 54 -9.59 15.64 -2.22
CA SER A 54 -9.23 16.29 -0.96
C SER A 54 -7.76 16.03 -0.61
N ALA A 55 -6.99 17.10 -0.39
CA ALA A 55 -5.58 17.00 0.01
C ALA A 55 -5.41 16.26 1.34
N ILE A 56 -6.25 16.57 2.34
CA ILE A 56 -6.20 15.91 3.66
C ILE A 56 -6.50 14.42 3.53
N PHE A 57 -7.47 14.06 2.70
CA PHE A 57 -7.80 12.66 2.44
C PHE A 57 -6.64 11.92 1.77
N LEU A 58 -6.04 12.50 0.72
CA LEU A 58 -4.91 11.91 0.03
C LEU A 58 -3.71 11.73 0.97
N ILE A 59 -3.34 12.76 1.74
CA ILE A 59 -2.24 12.69 2.72
C ILE A 59 -2.48 11.53 3.71
N THR A 60 -3.70 11.40 4.22
CA THR A 60 -4.05 10.35 5.19
C THR A 60 -3.87 8.94 4.60
N ILE A 61 -4.39 8.71 3.40
CA ILE A 61 -4.27 7.40 2.74
C ILE A 61 -2.82 7.13 2.30
N SER A 62 -2.08 8.14 1.85
CA SER A 62 -0.66 8.00 1.54
C SER A 62 0.16 7.61 2.76
N ILE A 63 -0.06 8.24 3.92
CA ILE A 63 0.60 7.86 5.19
C ILE A 63 0.25 6.42 5.57
N ALA A 64 -1.03 6.05 5.51
CA ALA A 64 -1.47 4.69 5.80
C ALA A 64 -0.76 3.68 4.88
N MET A 65 -0.67 3.98 3.58
CA MET A 65 -0.02 3.09 2.62
C MET A 65 1.50 3.01 2.78
N ILE A 66 2.17 4.12 3.15
CA ILE A 66 3.60 4.10 3.47
C ILE A 66 3.85 3.16 4.65
N LEU A 67 3.05 3.26 5.71
CA LEU A 67 3.15 2.40 6.89
C LEU A 67 2.86 0.94 6.55
N VAL A 68 1.79 0.66 5.81
CA VAL A 68 1.43 -0.70 5.41
C VAL A 68 2.54 -1.33 4.57
N GLN A 69 3.06 -0.63 3.56
CA GLN A 69 4.12 -1.18 2.73
C GLN A 69 5.44 -1.37 3.49
N PHE A 70 5.76 -0.46 4.42
CA PHE A 70 6.93 -0.64 5.28
C PHE A 70 6.78 -1.89 6.17
N LEU A 71 5.59 -2.12 6.73
CA LEU A 71 5.30 -3.32 7.52
C LEU A 71 5.27 -4.59 6.65
N ASP A 72 4.71 -4.52 5.44
CA ASP A 72 4.71 -5.64 4.48
C ASP A 72 6.13 -6.00 4.08
N ALA A 73 7.05 -5.03 3.97
CA ALA A 73 8.48 -5.32 3.73
C ALA A 73 9.11 -6.12 4.88
N ILE A 74 8.76 -5.81 6.13
CA ILE A 74 9.23 -6.57 7.31
C ILE A 74 8.67 -7.99 7.30
N VAL A 75 7.40 -8.16 6.91
CA VAL A 75 6.79 -9.48 6.75
C VAL A 75 7.49 -10.26 5.63
N GLY A 76 7.75 -9.63 4.49
CA GLY A 76 8.50 -10.22 3.38
C GLY A 76 9.90 -10.68 3.79
N TYR A 77 10.61 -9.86 4.57
CA TYR A 77 11.93 -10.21 5.09
C TYR A 77 11.87 -11.45 5.98
N LYS A 78 10.84 -11.54 6.85
CA LYS A 78 10.62 -12.70 7.71
C LYS A 78 10.19 -13.95 6.95
N SER A 79 9.54 -13.79 5.80
CA SER A 79 9.17 -14.89 4.90
C SER A 79 10.30 -15.31 3.97
N GLU A 80 11.49 -14.72 4.10
CA GLU A 80 12.66 -14.96 3.23
C GLU A 80 12.37 -14.73 1.73
N ASP A 81 11.32 -13.97 1.42
CA ASP A 81 10.92 -13.65 0.05
C ASP A 81 11.46 -12.26 -0.32
N VAL A 82 12.51 -12.28 -1.13
CA VAL A 82 13.23 -11.09 -1.59
C VAL A 82 12.30 -10.12 -2.32
N PHE A 83 11.38 -10.63 -3.14
CA PHE A 83 10.46 -9.78 -3.92
C PHE A 83 9.43 -9.12 -3.00
N LYS A 84 8.88 -9.86 -2.04
CA LYS A 84 7.96 -9.32 -1.02
C LYS A 84 8.64 -8.42 0.00
N THR A 85 9.97 -8.43 0.06
CA THR A 85 10.74 -7.50 0.90
C THR A 85 10.97 -6.18 0.16
N TYR A 86 11.65 -6.24 -0.99
CA TYR A 86 12.08 -5.03 -1.71
C TYR A 86 10.95 -4.33 -2.46
N GLY A 87 9.92 -5.07 -2.90
CA GLY A 87 8.76 -4.50 -3.59
C GLY A 87 8.00 -3.49 -2.71
N PRO A 88 7.42 -3.91 -1.58
CA PRO A 88 6.80 -3.00 -0.62
C PRO A 88 7.76 -1.90 -0.15
N LEU A 89 9.01 -2.23 0.16
CA LEU A 89 9.98 -1.24 0.63
C LEU A 89 10.18 -0.12 -0.40
N ALA A 90 10.39 -0.46 -1.68
CA ALA A 90 10.55 0.52 -2.75
C ALA A 90 9.31 1.40 -2.89
N THR A 91 8.11 0.81 -2.86
CA THR A 91 6.87 1.61 -2.91
C THR A 91 6.71 2.51 -1.69
N SER A 92 7.09 2.07 -0.48
CA SER A 92 7.01 2.91 0.71
C SER A 92 7.93 4.14 0.61
N VAL A 93 9.16 3.96 0.11
CA VAL A 93 10.15 5.03 -0.03
C VAL A 93 9.72 6.03 -1.10
N VAL A 94 9.31 5.56 -2.28
CA VAL A 94 8.87 6.46 -3.36
C VAL A 94 7.60 7.20 -2.97
N ASN A 95 6.63 6.53 -2.32
CA ASN A 95 5.41 7.18 -1.85
C ASN A 95 5.72 8.24 -0.78
N LEU A 96 6.66 7.98 0.12
CA LEU A 96 7.14 8.95 1.10
C LEU A 96 7.77 10.18 0.44
N ILE A 97 8.64 9.98 -0.57
CA ILE A 97 9.25 11.09 -1.32
C ILE A 97 8.18 11.93 -2.00
N LEU A 98 7.21 11.29 -2.68
CA LEU A 98 6.11 11.99 -3.34
C LEU A 98 5.22 12.74 -2.35
N LEU A 99 4.98 12.18 -1.17
CA LEU A 99 4.23 12.84 -0.10
C LEU A 99 4.98 14.08 0.41
N ILE A 100 6.29 13.98 0.64
CA ILE A 100 7.12 15.13 1.04
C ILE A 100 7.05 16.23 -0.03
N VAL A 101 7.23 15.88 -1.31
CA VAL A 101 7.13 16.83 -2.43
C VAL A 101 5.72 17.42 -2.57
N PHE A 102 4.67 16.72 -2.16
CA PHE A 102 3.31 17.25 -2.18
C PHE A 102 3.02 18.25 -1.05
N LEU A 103 3.74 18.15 0.08
CA LEU A 103 3.56 19.01 1.25
C LEU A 103 4.28 20.36 1.16
N PHE A 104 5.29 20.47 0.29
CA PHE A 104 6.09 21.68 0.04
C PHE A 104 5.74 22.31 -1.30
#